data_AF-A0A182LZK3-F1
#
_entry.id   AF-A0A182LZK3-F1
#
_cell.length_a   1.000
_cell.length_b   1.000
_cell.length_c   1.000
_cell.angle_alpha   90.00
_cell.angle_beta   90.00
_cell.angle_gamma   90.00
#
_symmetry.space_group_name_H-M   'P 1'
#
loop_
_entity.id
_entity.type
_entity.pdbx_description
1 polymer ?
#
loop_
_entity_poly.entity_id
_entity_poly.type
_entity_poly.pdbx_seq_one_letter_code
_entity_poly.pdbx_strand_id
1 'polypeptide(L)'
;MVKMASTEEQDRKIVLEFCHLLEKSKQLFNGLRDLPQYGHRQWQAYFGRTFDVYTKLWKFQQQHRLVLDSKGRAYYSRAIKEDRPDLMVKKLRYYARFIVVCLLLKKMKLVRELVIELERQIQEYTTTYEPEDQLEWSLVLEEIKGFIKAESAVAVLHADTNPIVLSHRLSPLTTPPCERTPHMTLSLQEILIVGSACEQAKFSELTMDMFRMLQTLEREPTDAMHPMIGHPMAHGGPHDASPAASRMPPYGVPGSKGKC
;
A
#
# COMPACT_ATOMS: atom_id res chain seq x y z
N MET A 1 -30.48 9.23 -32.87
CA MET A 1 -29.03 9.27 -33.19
C MET A 1 -28.24 10.37 -32.45
N VAL A 2 -28.83 11.53 -32.09
CA VAL A 2 -28.08 12.67 -31.47
C VAL A 2 -27.57 12.41 -30.03
N LYS A 3 -28.32 11.67 -29.19
CA LYS A 3 -27.92 11.38 -27.80
C LYS A 3 -26.64 10.54 -27.68
N MET A 4 -26.40 9.59 -28.59
CA MET A 4 -25.23 8.71 -28.52
C MET A 4 -23.92 9.44 -28.85
N ALA A 5 -23.95 10.36 -29.83
CA ALA A 5 -22.78 11.16 -30.18
C ALA A 5 -22.36 12.12 -29.04
N SER A 6 -23.34 12.65 -28.28
CA SER A 6 -23.08 13.53 -27.13
C SER A 6 -22.39 12.79 -25.97
N THR A 7 -22.76 11.53 -25.72
CA THR A 7 -22.13 10.73 -24.66
C THR A 7 -20.70 10.32 -25.03
N GLU A 8 -20.45 9.95 -26.28
CA GLU A 8 -19.10 9.62 -26.74
C GLU A 8 -18.13 10.81 -26.68
N GLU A 9 -18.60 12.02 -27.01
CA GLU A 9 -17.79 13.23 -26.91
C GLU A 9 -17.45 13.57 -25.45
N GLN A 10 -18.40 13.35 -24.53
CA GLN A 10 -18.18 13.51 -23.09
C GLN A 10 -17.15 12.49 -22.57
N ASP A 11 -17.27 11.22 -22.98
CA ASP A 11 -16.32 10.17 -22.61
C ASP A 11 -14.90 10.49 -23.13
N ARG A 12 -14.77 11.03 -24.35
CA ARG A 12 -13.48 11.47 -24.89
C ARG A 12 -12.85 12.58 -24.05
N LYS A 13 -13.63 13.59 -23.64
CA LYS A 13 -13.15 14.66 -22.75
C LYS A 13 -12.66 14.12 -21.41
N ILE A 14 -13.38 13.16 -20.83
CA ILE A 14 -12.98 12.50 -19.59
C ILE A 14 -11.61 11.82 -19.76
N VAL A 15 -11.42 11.07 -20.85
CA VAL A 15 -10.14 10.38 -21.12
C VAL A 15 -9.00 11.38 -21.33
N LEU A 16 -9.22 12.45 -22.09
CA LEU A 16 -8.20 13.48 -22.33
C LEU A 16 -7.77 14.20 -21.05
N GLU A 17 -8.73 14.59 -20.22
CA GLU A 17 -8.44 15.22 -18.92
C GLU A 17 -7.70 14.25 -17.99
N PHE A 18 -8.08 12.97 -17.97
CA PHE A 18 -7.36 11.95 -17.20
C PHE A 18 -5.90 11.84 -17.66
N CYS A 19 -5.65 11.75 -18.97
CA CYS A 19 -4.30 11.69 -19.52
C CYS A 19 -3.49 12.95 -19.20
N HIS A 20 -4.10 14.13 -19.30
CA HIS A 20 -3.45 15.39 -18.93
C HIS A 20 -3.05 15.42 -17.44
N LEU A 21 -3.97 15.04 -16.55
CA LEU A 21 -3.71 14.97 -15.11
C LEU A 21 -2.63 13.92 -14.78
N LEU A 22 -2.64 12.78 -15.46
CA LEU A 22 -1.65 11.72 -15.30
C LEU A 22 -0.24 12.20 -15.68
N GLU A 23 -0.10 12.82 -16.84
CA GLU A 23 1.18 13.32 -17.33
C GLU A 23 1.71 14.46 -16.45
N LYS A 24 0.84 15.39 -16.07
CA LYS A 24 1.18 16.47 -15.13
C LYS A 24 1.64 15.93 -13.78
N SER A 25 0.96 14.89 -13.26
CA SER A 25 1.36 14.24 -12.01
C SER A 25 2.74 13.57 -12.15
N LYS A 26 3.00 12.85 -13.24
CA LYS A 26 4.32 12.24 -13.52
C LYS A 26 5.43 13.29 -13.54
N GLN A 27 5.24 14.40 -14.26
CA GLN A 27 6.23 15.48 -14.34
C GLN A 27 6.56 16.06 -12.96
N LEU A 28 5.54 16.28 -12.13
CA LEU A 28 5.74 16.79 -10.77
C LEU A 28 6.46 15.78 -9.86
N PHE A 29 6.16 14.48 -9.97
CA PHE A 29 6.88 13.46 -9.21
C PHE A 29 8.33 13.30 -9.66
N ASN A 30 8.62 13.39 -10.96
CA ASN A 30 9.99 13.41 -11.47
C ASN A 30 10.74 14.63 -10.91
N GLY A 31 10.12 15.81 -10.94
CA GLY A 31 10.70 17.02 -10.35
C GLY A 31 10.95 16.89 -8.85
N LEU A 32 10.10 16.19 -8.09
CA LEU A 32 10.35 15.90 -6.67
C LEU A 32 11.55 14.96 -6.46
N ARG A 33 11.68 13.92 -7.31
CA ARG A 33 12.79 12.98 -7.27
C ARG A 33 14.13 13.66 -7.56
N ASP A 34 14.13 14.61 -8.49
CA ASP A 34 15.34 15.26 -8.99
C ASP A 34 15.72 16.54 -8.19
N LEU A 35 15.00 16.84 -7.09
CA LEU A 35 15.31 17.97 -6.21
C LEU A 35 16.69 17.80 -5.54
N PRO A 36 17.48 18.88 -5.41
CA PRO A 36 18.72 18.84 -4.65
C PRO A 36 18.47 18.39 -3.21
N GLN A 37 19.30 17.47 -2.71
CA GLN A 37 19.22 16.97 -1.32
C GLN A 37 19.43 18.09 -0.29
N TYR A 38 20.14 19.15 -0.68
CA TYR A 38 20.43 20.31 0.15
C TYR A 38 20.20 21.59 -0.65
N GLY A 39 19.59 22.59 -0.02
CA GLY A 39 19.27 23.87 -0.66
C GLY A 39 17.84 24.32 -0.41
N HIS A 40 17.57 25.58 -0.74
CA HIS A 40 16.38 26.40 -0.43
C HIS A 40 15.03 25.67 -0.19
N ARG A 41 14.22 26.20 0.75
CA ARG A 41 12.87 25.73 1.18
C ARG A 41 11.77 25.63 0.08
N GLN A 42 12.12 25.63 -1.21
CA GLN A 42 11.17 25.53 -2.32
C GLN A 42 10.52 24.14 -2.43
N TRP A 43 11.11 23.10 -1.83
CA TRP A 43 10.58 21.75 -1.86
C TRP A 43 9.17 21.65 -1.25
N GLN A 44 8.84 22.44 -0.22
CA GLN A 44 7.55 22.37 0.48
C GLN A 44 6.38 22.77 -0.43
N ALA A 45 6.51 23.89 -1.14
CA ALA A 45 5.50 24.36 -2.07
C ALA A 45 5.37 23.43 -3.29
N TYR A 46 6.50 22.90 -3.78
CA TYR A 46 6.51 21.94 -4.87
C TYR A 46 5.89 20.60 -4.48
N PHE A 47 6.15 20.13 -3.26
CA PHE A 47 5.55 18.94 -2.66
C PHE A 47 4.04 19.10 -2.53
N GLY A 48 3.56 20.20 -1.94
CA GLY A 48 2.12 20.50 -1.86
C GLY A 48 1.45 20.45 -3.24
N ARG A 49 2.01 21.14 -4.23
CA ARG A 49 1.50 21.13 -5.61
C ARG A 49 1.46 19.73 -6.23
N THR A 50 2.49 18.93 -5.99
CA THR A 50 2.57 17.56 -6.52
C THR A 50 1.44 16.69 -5.96
N PHE A 51 1.24 16.74 -4.65
CA PHE A 51 0.18 15.98 -3.99
C PHE A 51 -1.22 16.52 -4.29
N ASP A 52 -1.39 17.82 -4.50
CA ASP A 52 -2.67 18.40 -4.93
C ASP A 52 -3.09 17.87 -6.31
N VAL A 53 -2.15 17.86 -7.27
CA VAL A 53 -2.40 17.32 -8.62
C VAL A 53 -2.66 15.82 -8.56
N TYR A 54 -1.86 15.07 -7.80
CA TYR A 54 -2.08 13.63 -7.60
C TYR A 54 -3.44 13.34 -6.96
N THR A 55 -3.83 14.10 -5.94
CA THR A 55 -5.13 13.96 -5.28
C THR A 55 -6.27 14.27 -6.24
N LYS A 56 -6.13 15.30 -7.08
CA LYS A 56 -7.09 15.62 -8.15
C LYS A 56 -7.20 14.47 -9.14
N LEU A 57 -6.08 13.94 -9.62
CA LEU A 57 -6.04 12.77 -10.52
C LEU A 57 -6.72 11.55 -9.89
N TRP A 58 -6.41 11.23 -8.63
CA TRP A 58 -6.97 10.09 -7.92
C TRP A 58 -8.50 10.23 -7.75
N LYS A 59 -8.98 11.40 -7.33
CA LYS A 59 -10.43 11.68 -7.24
C LYS A 59 -11.10 11.57 -8.60
N PHE A 60 -10.48 12.12 -9.65
CA PHE A 60 -10.99 12.05 -11.02
C PHE A 60 -11.08 10.60 -11.52
N GLN A 61 -10.05 9.79 -11.26
CA GLN A 61 -10.04 8.37 -11.58
C GLN A 61 -11.17 7.64 -10.85
N GLN A 62 -11.39 7.93 -9.58
CA GLN A 62 -12.41 7.28 -8.78
C GLN A 62 -13.83 7.62 -9.26
N GLN A 63 -14.07 8.90 -9.61
CA GLN A 63 -15.37 9.37 -10.11
C GLN A 63 -15.71 8.81 -11.49
N HIS A 64 -14.73 8.69 -12.38
CA HIS A 64 -14.95 8.29 -13.77
C HIS A 64 -14.52 6.85 -14.07
N ARG A 65 -14.36 6.01 -13.05
CA ARG A 65 -13.80 4.65 -13.15
C ARG A 65 -14.43 3.80 -14.25
N LEU A 66 -15.77 3.79 -14.37
CA LEU A 66 -16.47 2.98 -15.38
C LEU A 66 -16.16 3.40 -16.83
N VAL A 67 -16.04 4.71 -17.08
CA VAL A 67 -15.70 5.25 -18.40
C VAL A 67 -14.23 5.00 -18.71
N LEU A 68 -13.35 5.22 -17.72
CA LEU A 68 -11.91 4.96 -17.86
C LEU A 68 -11.60 3.47 -18.03
N ASP A 69 -12.33 2.57 -17.37
CA ASP A 69 -12.14 1.13 -17.55
C ASP A 69 -12.64 0.66 -18.91
N SER A 70 -13.76 1.18 -19.42
CA SER A 70 -14.31 0.76 -20.72
C SER A 70 -13.57 1.39 -21.91
N LYS A 71 -13.38 2.71 -21.91
CA LYS A 71 -12.77 3.48 -23.01
C LYS A 71 -11.27 3.66 -22.83
N GLY A 72 -10.78 3.76 -21.60
CA GLY A 72 -9.34 3.79 -21.33
C GLY A 72 -8.69 2.46 -21.68
N ARG A 73 -9.33 1.30 -21.42
CA ARG A 73 -8.82 0.02 -21.97
C ARG A 73 -8.77 0.01 -23.48
N ALA A 74 -9.73 0.61 -24.20
CA ALA A 74 -9.69 0.71 -25.65
C ALA A 74 -8.55 1.63 -26.16
N TYR A 75 -8.37 2.78 -25.51
CA TYR A 75 -7.26 3.72 -25.77
C TYR A 75 -5.90 3.08 -25.47
N TYR A 76 -5.77 2.42 -24.32
CA TYR A 76 -4.60 1.64 -23.96
C TYR A 76 -4.43 0.42 -24.85
N SER A 77 -5.49 -0.22 -25.35
CA SER A 77 -5.40 -1.39 -26.24
C SER A 77 -4.99 -1.06 -27.66
N ARG A 78 -5.37 0.12 -28.17
CA ARG A 78 -4.75 0.67 -29.39
C ARG A 78 -3.27 1.01 -29.16
N ALA A 79 -2.91 1.39 -27.93
CA ALA A 79 -1.54 1.58 -27.46
C ALA A 79 -0.92 0.34 -26.76
N ILE A 80 -1.48 -0.87 -26.95
CA ILE A 80 -0.91 -2.16 -26.53
C ILE A 80 -0.13 -2.77 -27.70
N LYS A 81 -0.40 -2.31 -28.93
CA LYS A 81 0.39 -2.70 -30.11
C LYS A 81 1.78 -2.03 -30.16
N GLU A 82 2.08 -1.12 -29.25
CA GLU A 82 3.41 -0.51 -29.11
C GLU A 82 3.83 -0.49 -27.63
N ASP A 83 4.90 -1.24 -27.34
CA ASP A 83 6.11 -0.72 -26.72
C ASP A 83 5.97 0.21 -25.49
N ARG A 84 5.22 -0.21 -24.47
CA ARG A 84 5.12 0.57 -23.21
C ARG A 84 5.59 -0.20 -21.98
N PRO A 85 6.90 -0.19 -21.70
CA PRO A 85 7.48 -0.75 -20.46
C PRO A 85 6.76 -0.27 -19.19
N ASP A 86 6.20 0.94 -19.19
CA ASP A 86 5.38 1.52 -18.13
C ASP A 86 4.27 0.60 -17.57
N LEU A 87 3.58 -0.17 -18.43
CA LEU A 87 2.52 -1.08 -17.97
C LEU A 87 3.09 -2.30 -17.26
N MET A 88 4.21 -2.83 -17.78
CA MET A 88 4.91 -3.95 -17.15
C MET A 88 5.47 -3.52 -15.80
N VAL A 89 6.10 -2.34 -15.70
CA VAL A 89 6.56 -1.77 -14.43
C VAL A 89 5.41 -1.67 -13.41
N LYS A 90 4.20 -1.25 -13.82
CA LYS A 90 3.03 -1.25 -12.92
C LYS A 90 2.65 -2.65 -12.46
N LYS A 91 2.72 -3.65 -13.34
CA LYS A 91 2.47 -5.05 -13.02
C LYS A 91 3.51 -5.59 -12.04
N LEU A 92 4.81 -5.36 -12.27
CA LEU A 92 5.89 -5.74 -11.36
C LEU A 92 5.70 -5.12 -9.97
N ARG A 93 5.39 -3.81 -9.92
CA ARG A 93 5.06 -3.07 -8.70
C ARG A 93 3.86 -3.63 -7.94
N TYR A 94 2.88 -4.17 -8.65
CA TYR A 94 1.73 -4.85 -8.04
C TYR A 94 2.16 -6.15 -7.38
N TYR A 95 2.92 -7.01 -8.08
CA TYR A 95 3.43 -8.26 -7.50
C TYR A 95 4.28 -8.01 -6.26
N ALA A 96 5.24 -7.08 -6.31
CA ALA A 96 6.08 -6.75 -5.16
C ALA A 96 5.25 -6.31 -3.95
N ARG A 97 4.27 -5.41 -4.14
CA ARG A 97 3.36 -4.99 -3.07
C ARG A 97 2.48 -6.13 -2.56
N PHE A 98 2.00 -6.99 -3.45
CA PHE A 98 1.15 -8.11 -3.05
C PHE A 98 1.92 -9.17 -2.26
N ILE A 99 3.19 -9.40 -2.61
CA ILE A 99 4.10 -10.24 -1.83
C ILE A 99 4.27 -9.68 -0.41
N VAL A 100 4.49 -8.37 -0.24
CA VAL A 100 4.54 -7.74 1.10
C VAL A 100 3.28 -8.04 1.91
N VAL A 101 2.10 -7.87 1.31
CA VAL A 101 0.82 -8.19 1.98
C VAL A 101 0.76 -9.66 2.38
N CYS A 102 1.19 -10.57 1.50
CA CYS A 102 1.18 -12.01 1.79
C CYS A 102 2.18 -12.39 2.90
N LEU A 103 3.33 -11.72 2.97
CA LEU A 103 4.30 -11.87 4.06
C LEU A 103 3.68 -11.47 5.40
N LEU A 104 3.08 -10.28 5.48
CA LEU A 104 2.43 -9.78 6.70
C LEU A 104 1.32 -10.75 7.15
N LEU A 105 0.49 -11.24 6.21
CA LEU A 105 -0.55 -12.24 6.49
C LEU A 105 -0.01 -13.67 6.74
N LYS A 106 1.31 -13.87 6.80
CA LYS A 106 1.98 -15.18 6.96
C LYS A 106 1.55 -16.25 5.94
N LYS A 107 1.09 -15.85 4.75
CA LYS A 107 0.66 -16.76 3.67
C LYS A 107 1.85 -17.25 2.86
N MET A 108 2.80 -17.94 3.49
CA MET A 108 4.10 -18.29 2.91
C MET A 108 4.02 -19.18 1.65
N LYS A 109 2.99 -20.02 1.53
CA LYS A 109 2.74 -20.78 0.30
C LYS A 109 2.47 -19.85 -0.88
N LEU A 110 1.57 -18.88 -0.69
CA LEU A 110 1.23 -17.88 -1.70
C LEU A 110 2.42 -16.97 -2.01
N VAL A 111 3.23 -16.61 -1.00
CA VAL A 111 4.48 -15.86 -1.21
C VAL A 111 5.39 -16.60 -2.20
N ARG A 112 5.64 -17.90 -1.99
CA ARG A 112 6.50 -18.68 -2.89
C ARG A 112 5.96 -18.75 -4.32
N GLU A 113 4.65 -18.94 -4.48
CA GLU A 113 3.99 -18.92 -5.80
C GLU A 113 4.13 -17.55 -6.50
N LEU A 114 3.91 -16.45 -5.76
CA LEU A 114 4.03 -15.09 -6.29
C LEU A 114 5.46 -14.70 -6.66
N VAL A 115 6.48 -15.20 -5.93
CA VAL A 115 7.90 -14.95 -6.25
C VAL A 115 8.27 -15.58 -7.58
N ILE A 116 7.82 -16.81 -7.85
CA ILE A 116 8.05 -17.50 -9.12
C ILE A 116 7.38 -16.72 -10.26
N GLU A 117 6.14 -16.27 -10.07
CA GLU A 117 5.45 -15.47 -11.08
C GLU A 117 6.12 -14.10 -11.30
N LEU A 118 6.59 -13.44 -10.23
CA LEU A 118 7.34 -12.19 -10.33
C LEU A 118 8.64 -12.38 -11.13
N GLU A 119 9.39 -13.45 -10.87
CA GLU A 119 10.60 -13.79 -11.62
C GLU A 119 10.31 -13.97 -13.11
N ARG A 120 9.23 -14.68 -13.46
CA ARG A 120 8.76 -14.82 -14.85
C ARG A 120 8.41 -13.46 -15.47
N GLN A 121 7.73 -12.59 -14.74
CA GLN A 121 7.37 -11.25 -15.21
C GLN A 121 8.60 -10.36 -15.42
N ILE A 122 9.61 -10.46 -14.57
CA ILE A 122 10.87 -9.72 -14.71
C ILE A 122 11.62 -10.22 -15.95
N GLN A 123 11.71 -11.54 -16.17
CA GLN A 123 12.34 -12.09 -17.37
C GLN A 123 11.65 -11.64 -18.67
N GLU A 124 10.32 -11.66 -18.68
CA GLU A 124 9.50 -11.16 -19.79
C GLU A 124 9.76 -9.67 -20.04
N TYR A 125 9.83 -8.87 -18.98
CA TYR A 125 10.15 -7.44 -19.04
C TYR A 125 11.57 -7.19 -19.58
N THR A 126 12.58 -7.89 -19.07
CA THR A 126 13.97 -7.75 -19.51
C THR A 126 14.16 -8.14 -20.98
N THR A 127 13.64 -9.30 -21.36
CA THR A 127 13.84 -9.84 -22.73
C THR A 127 13.07 -9.03 -23.77
N THR A 128 11.93 -8.44 -23.41
CA THR A 128 11.08 -7.70 -24.35
C THR A 128 11.54 -6.25 -24.52
N TYR A 129 12.01 -5.60 -23.47
CA TYR A 129 12.22 -4.14 -23.46
C TYR A 129 13.66 -3.69 -23.24
N GLU A 130 14.59 -4.60 -22.91
CA GLU A 130 16.00 -4.29 -22.57
C GLU A 130 16.14 -3.03 -21.69
N PRO A 131 15.42 -2.95 -20.54
CA PRO A 131 15.28 -1.71 -19.82
C PRO A 131 16.51 -1.40 -18.97
N GLU A 132 16.81 -0.11 -18.77
CA GLU A 132 17.94 0.34 -17.95
C GLU A 132 17.81 -0.09 -16.47
N ASP A 133 16.58 -0.26 -15.97
CA ASP A 133 16.27 -0.65 -14.59
C ASP A 133 16.29 -2.18 -14.33
N GLN A 134 16.74 -2.99 -15.29
CA GLN A 134 16.76 -4.45 -15.16
C GLN A 134 17.53 -4.96 -13.92
N LEU A 135 18.62 -4.28 -13.55
CA LEU A 135 19.44 -4.66 -12.41
C LEU A 135 18.70 -4.37 -11.09
N GLU A 136 17.95 -3.26 -11.04
CA GLU A 136 17.13 -2.91 -9.87
C GLU A 136 16.06 -3.97 -9.62
N TRP A 137 15.37 -4.42 -10.66
CA TRP A 137 14.37 -5.49 -10.53
C TRP A 137 14.97 -6.84 -10.15
N SER A 138 16.17 -7.14 -10.64
CA SER A 138 16.92 -8.34 -10.23
C SER A 138 17.29 -8.28 -8.75
N LEU A 139 17.76 -7.12 -8.27
CA LEU A 139 18.05 -6.90 -6.85
C LEU A 139 16.79 -7.06 -5.98
N VAL A 140 15.65 -6.52 -6.41
CA VAL A 140 14.36 -6.70 -5.71
C VAL A 140 14.02 -8.19 -5.56
N LEU A 141 14.21 -8.99 -6.61
CA LEU A 141 13.94 -10.43 -6.54
C LEU A 141 14.87 -11.14 -5.56
N GLU A 142 16.17 -10.81 -5.58
CA GLU A 142 17.17 -11.37 -4.67
C GLU A 142 16.93 -10.95 -3.21
N GLU A 143 16.51 -9.70 -2.96
CA GLU A 143 16.09 -9.23 -1.64
C GLU A 143 14.92 -10.07 -1.11
N ILE A 144 13.89 -10.34 -1.93
CA ILE A 144 12.75 -11.17 -1.51
C ILE A 144 13.19 -12.60 -1.20
N LYS A 145 14.00 -13.21 -2.07
CA LYS A 145 14.53 -14.58 -1.87
C LYS A 145 15.37 -14.66 -0.60
N GLY A 146 16.25 -13.67 -0.38
CA GLY A 146 17.07 -13.54 0.82
C GLY A 146 16.23 -13.36 2.08
N PHE A 147 15.18 -12.54 2.02
CA PHE A 147 14.24 -12.31 3.12
C PHE A 147 13.53 -13.61 3.52
N ILE A 148 12.97 -14.35 2.56
CA ILE A 148 12.29 -15.63 2.82
C ILE A 148 13.26 -16.66 3.43
N LYS A 149 14.48 -16.73 2.91
CA LYS A 149 15.52 -17.61 3.44
C LYS A 149 15.86 -17.26 4.90
N ALA A 150 16.07 -15.99 5.20
CA ALA A 150 16.38 -15.51 6.54
C ALA A 150 15.21 -15.68 7.53
N GLU A 151 13.96 -15.59 7.07
CA GLU A 151 12.77 -15.91 7.88
C GLU A 151 12.80 -17.37 8.34
N SER A 152 13.07 -18.30 7.41
CA SER A 152 13.12 -19.74 7.70
C SER A 152 14.33 -20.19 8.53
N ALA A 153 15.35 -19.34 8.67
CA ALA A 153 16.60 -19.69 9.35
C ALA A 153 16.45 -19.81 10.88
N VAL A 154 15.39 -19.23 11.46
CA VAL A 154 15.13 -19.27 12.90
C VAL A 154 13.99 -20.26 13.17
N ALA A 155 14.37 -21.50 13.44
CA ALA A 155 13.46 -22.51 14.00
C ALA A 155 13.56 -22.47 15.52
N VAL A 156 12.43 -22.28 16.21
CA VAL A 156 12.37 -22.47 17.66
C VAL A 156 12.20 -23.97 17.90
N LEU A 157 13.20 -24.58 18.53
CA LEU A 157 13.16 -25.98 18.90
C LEU A 157 12.61 -26.13 20.32
N HIS A 158 11.79 -27.14 20.54
CA HIS A 158 11.47 -27.61 21.88
C HIS A 158 12.69 -28.33 22.48
N ALA A 159 12.66 -28.58 23.79
CA ALA A 159 13.76 -29.21 24.52
C ALA A 159 14.08 -30.63 23.99
N ASP A 160 13.13 -31.28 23.32
CA ASP A 160 13.26 -32.58 22.66
C ASP A 160 13.65 -32.47 21.17
N THR A 161 14.14 -31.31 20.72
CA THR A 161 14.53 -30.98 19.34
C THR A 161 13.40 -30.96 18.31
N ASN A 162 12.13 -31.04 18.73
CA ASN A 162 11.01 -30.87 17.81
C ASN A 162 10.83 -29.38 17.43
N PRO A 163 10.72 -29.03 16.13
CA PRO A 163 10.44 -27.66 15.73
C PRO A 163 9.05 -27.23 16.18
N ILE A 164 8.96 -26.18 16.98
CA ILE A 164 7.71 -25.56 17.41
C ILE A 164 7.36 -24.43 16.44
N VAL A 165 6.16 -24.50 15.86
CA VAL A 165 5.57 -23.33 15.20
C VAL A 165 4.96 -22.44 16.27
N LEU A 166 5.70 -21.42 16.70
CA LEU A 166 5.14 -20.39 17.56
C LEU A 166 4.23 -19.49 16.71
N SER A 167 2.92 -19.50 16.99
CA SER A 167 2.06 -18.38 16.60
C SER A 167 2.39 -17.25 17.57
N HIS A 168 3.18 -16.29 17.09
CA HIS A 168 3.53 -15.12 17.88
C HIS A 168 2.37 -14.12 17.97
N ARG A 169 1.30 -14.34 17.20
CA ARG A 169 0.14 -13.45 17.16
C ARG A 169 -0.60 -13.46 18.49
N LEU A 170 -1.16 -12.30 18.82
CA LEU A 170 -1.98 -12.15 20.01
C LEU A 170 -3.31 -12.88 19.81
N SER A 171 -3.54 -13.89 20.64
CA SER A 171 -4.82 -14.62 20.77
C SER A 171 -5.34 -14.48 22.20
N PRO A 172 -6.63 -14.77 22.47
CA PRO A 172 -7.15 -14.76 23.84
C PRO A 172 -6.39 -15.68 24.81
N LEU A 173 -5.73 -16.72 24.30
CA LEU A 173 -4.95 -17.68 25.09
C LEU A 173 -3.50 -17.23 25.31
N THR A 174 -2.94 -16.44 24.38
CA THR A 174 -1.53 -15.99 24.42
C THR A 174 -1.36 -14.54 24.85
N THR A 175 -2.45 -13.77 24.97
CA THR A 175 -2.43 -12.38 25.43
C THR A 175 -2.42 -12.36 26.97
N PRO A 176 -1.42 -11.74 27.62
CA PRO A 176 -1.40 -11.60 29.07
C PRO A 176 -2.65 -10.85 29.57
N PRO A 177 -3.31 -11.31 30.65
CA PRO A 177 -4.40 -10.57 31.25
C PRO A 177 -3.90 -9.21 31.76
N CYS A 178 -4.68 -8.16 31.50
CA CYS A 178 -4.38 -6.82 31.99
C CYS A 178 -5.27 -6.51 33.20
N GLU A 179 -4.68 -6.47 34.39
CA GLU A 179 -5.37 -6.03 35.60
C GLU A 179 -5.51 -4.50 35.60
N ARG A 180 -6.74 -4.00 35.54
CA ARG A 180 -7.00 -2.56 35.57
C ARG A 180 -6.86 -2.04 37.00
N THR A 181 -5.91 -1.13 37.22
CA THR A 181 -5.77 -0.44 38.51
C THR A 181 -6.36 0.97 38.45
N PRO A 182 -6.82 1.55 39.58
CA PRO A 182 -7.34 2.92 39.62
C PRO A 182 -6.35 3.99 39.14
N HIS A 183 -5.07 3.66 39.07
CA HIS A 183 -3.98 4.54 38.67
C HIS A 183 -3.70 4.53 37.16
N MET A 184 -4.41 3.69 36.37
CA MET A 184 -4.31 3.67 34.91
C MET A 184 -5.10 4.83 34.29
N THR A 185 -4.53 6.03 34.32
CA THR A 185 -5.12 7.25 33.75
C THR A 185 -4.64 7.57 32.33
N LEU A 186 -3.68 6.79 31.82
CA LEU A 186 -3.11 6.97 30.48
C LEU A 186 -3.71 5.96 29.50
N SER A 187 -3.93 6.42 28.26
CA SER A 187 -4.31 5.57 27.14
C SER A 187 -3.18 5.54 26.12
N LEU A 188 -2.92 4.37 25.55
CA LEU A 188 -1.98 4.21 24.46
C LEU A 188 -2.52 4.93 23.22
N GLN A 189 -1.76 5.86 22.67
CA GLN A 189 -2.13 6.56 21.42
C GLN A 189 -1.42 5.95 20.21
N GLU A 190 -0.09 6.03 20.18
CA GLU A 190 0.73 5.61 19.06
C GLU A 190 1.90 4.74 19.53
N ILE A 191 2.38 3.86 18.65
CA ILE A 191 3.52 2.98 18.90
C ILE A 191 4.52 3.21 17.77
N LEU A 192 5.80 3.38 18.14
CA LEU A 192 6.90 3.39 17.20
C LEU A 192 7.67 2.08 17.34
N ILE A 193 7.81 1.35 16.23
CA ILE A 193 8.64 0.15 16.16
C ILE A 193 9.97 0.55 15.54
N VAL A 194 11.07 0.30 16.25
CA VAL A 194 12.42 0.70 15.81
C VAL A 194 13.32 -0.54 15.82
N GLY A 195 13.83 -0.89 14.64
CA GLY A 195 14.94 -1.86 14.50
C GLY A 195 16.28 -1.13 14.61
N SER A 196 17.25 -1.74 15.30
CA SER A 196 18.58 -1.13 15.54
C SER A 196 19.75 -1.98 15.01
N ALA A 197 19.49 -3.15 14.43
CA ALA A 197 20.57 -3.98 13.93
C ALA A 197 20.93 -3.64 12.49
N CYS A 198 22.24 -3.61 12.22
CA CYS A 198 22.80 -3.38 10.90
C CYS A 198 22.78 -4.67 10.07
N GLU A 199 22.85 -4.53 8.73
CA GLU A 199 23.04 -5.64 7.78
C GLU A 199 21.97 -6.75 7.83
N GLN A 200 20.76 -6.41 8.25
CA GLN A 200 19.65 -7.34 8.24
C GLN A 200 19.09 -7.55 6.84
N ALA A 201 18.56 -8.75 6.58
CA ALA A 201 17.73 -8.99 5.41
C ALA A 201 16.52 -8.03 5.43
N LYS A 202 16.28 -7.37 4.30
CA LYS A 202 15.17 -6.41 4.12
C LYS A 202 14.52 -6.60 2.75
N PHE A 203 13.26 -6.21 2.66
CA PHE A 203 12.53 -6.10 1.40
C PHE A 203 11.52 -4.95 1.47
N SER A 204 11.52 -4.04 0.50
CA SER A 204 10.55 -2.92 0.43
C SER A 204 10.48 -2.11 1.73
N GLU A 205 11.62 -1.75 2.32
CA GLU A 205 11.80 -1.07 3.62
C GLU A 205 11.41 -1.89 4.88
N LEU A 206 10.89 -3.11 4.71
CA LEU A 206 10.59 -4.00 5.83
C LEU A 206 11.84 -4.82 6.19
N THR A 207 12.43 -4.53 7.34
CA THR A 207 13.55 -5.32 7.90
C THR A 207 13.05 -6.58 8.60
N MET A 208 13.92 -7.58 8.75
CA MET A 208 13.59 -8.86 9.38
C MET A 208 13.11 -8.71 10.84
N ASP A 209 13.69 -7.80 11.62
CA ASP A 209 13.27 -7.56 13.00
C ASP A 209 11.90 -6.89 13.09
N MET A 210 11.64 -5.87 12.26
CA MET A 210 10.34 -5.22 12.13
C MET A 210 9.27 -6.21 11.72
N PHE A 211 9.56 -7.07 10.76
CA PHE A 211 8.65 -8.14 10.38
C PHE A 211 8.33 -9.05 11.55
N ARG A 212 9.33 -9.58 12.27
CA ARG A 212 9.10 -10.47 13.43
C ARG A 212 8.33 -9.78 14.55
N MET A 213 8.63 -8.51 14.84
CA MET A 213 7.88 -7.71 15.81
C MET A 213 6.42 -7.53 15.39
N LEU A 214 6.17 -7.19 14.11
CA LEU A 214 4.82 -7.09 13.56
C LEU A 214 4.07 -8.41 13.69
N GLN A 215 4.67 -9.53 13.27
CA GLN A 215 4.04 -10.86 13.40
C GLN A 215 3.74 -11.24 14.86
N THR A 216 4.45 -10.67 15.83
CA THR A 216 4.23 -10.91 17.26
C THR A 216 3.11 -10.04 17.84
N LEU A 217 3.00 -8.79 17.37
CA LEU A 217 2.02 -7.84 17.90
C LEU A 217 0.68 -7.91 17.15
N GLU A 218 0.65 -8.53 15.97
CA GLU A 218 -0.57 -8.65 15.19
C GLU A 218 -1.56 -9.60 15.86
N ARG A 219 -2.83 -9.20 15.93
CA ARG A 219 -3.90 -10.09 16.38
C ARG A 219 -4.14 -11.17 15.34
N GLU A 220 -4.47 -12.39 15.79
CA GLU A 220 -5.04 -13.36 14.87
C GLU A 220 -6.38 -12.82 14.36
N PRO A 221 -6.63 -12.82 13.04
CA PRO A 221 -7.97 -12.56 12.54
C PRO A 221 -8.88 -13.65 13.10
N THR A 222 -9.79 -13.30 14.00
CA THR A 222 -10.83 -14.23 14.40
C THR A 222 -11.66 -14.52 13.16
N ASP A 223 -11.76 -15.78 12.74
CA ASP A 223 -12.76 -16.23 11.75
C ASP A 223 -14.17 -16.10 12.35
N ALA A 224 -14.58 -14.87 12.67
CA ALA A 224 -15.93 -14.54 13.08
C ALA A 224 -16.79 -14.35 11.82
N MET A 225 -16.90 -15.39 11.01
CA MET A 225 -18.05 -15.56 10.10
C MET A 225 -18.87 -16.73 10.61
N HIS A 226 -19.88 -16.42 11.42
CA HIS A 226 -21.28 -16.79 11.20
C HIS A 226 -22.10 -16.04 12.27
N PRO A 227 -23.01 -15.12 11.90
CA PRO A 227 -24.03 -14.69 12.84
C PRO A 227 -24.85 -15.94 13.18
N MET A 228 -24.63 -16.49 14.37
CA MET A 228 -25.52 -17.48 14.95
C MET A 228 -26.88 -16.81 15.09
N ILE A 229 -27.77 -17.12 14.15
CA ILE A 229 -29.18 -16.76 14.19
C ILE A 229 -29.77 -17.43 15.44
N GLY A 230 -30.20 -16.60 16.40
CA GLY A 230 -31.14 -17.02 17.43
C GLY A 230 -30.64 -16.93 18.87
N HIS A 231 -30.57 -15.72 19.43
CA HIS A 231 -31.32 -15.36 20.65
C HIS A 231 -31.15 -13.87 20.99
N PRO A 232 -32.23 -13.16 21.36
CA PRO A 232 -32.15 -11.74 21.69
C PRO A 232 -31.77 -11.57 23.17
N MET A 233 -30.66 -10.87 23.42
CA MET A 233 -30.44 -10.22 24.70
C MET A 233 -29.95 -8.80 24.44
N ALA A 234 -30.75 -7.85 24.92
CA ALA A 234 -30.56 -6.42 24.85
C ALA A 234 -29.43 -5.97 25.79
N HIS A 235 -28.51 -5.12 25.30
CA HIS A 235 -28.17 -3.81 25.89
C HIS A 235 -26.90 -3.22 25.25
N GLY A 236 -27.05 -2.00 24.69
CA GLY A 236 -26.14 -0.87 24.95
C GLY A 236 -24.85 -0.70 24.12
N GLY A 237 -24.88 0.26 23.18
CA GLY A 237 -23.76 1.16 22.89
C GLY A 237 -23.03 0.98 21.54
N PRO A 238 -22.90 2.03 20.70
CA PRO A 238 -22.14 1.97 19.46
C PRO A 238 -20.66 2.25 19.75
N HIS A 239 -19.81 1.25 19.62
CA HIS A 239 -18.36 1.46 19.50
C HIS A 239 -17.97 1.44 18.02
N ASP A 240 -18.04 2.61 17.42
CA ASP A 240 -17.49 2.91 16.10
C ASP A 240 -15.98 3.15 16.27
N ALA A 241 -15.16 2.13 16.00
CA ALA A 241 -13.70 2.21 16.09
C ALA A 241 -13.12 2.51 14.70
N SER A 242 -13.19 3.77 14.28
CA SER A 242 -12.42 4.29 13.14
C SER A 242 -11.84 5.67 13.49
N PRO A 243 -10.51 5.81 13.65
CA PRO A 243 -9.89 7.10 14.02
C PRO A 243 -9.74 8.08 12.84
N ALA A 244 -10.22 7.74 11.64
CA ALA A 244 -9.96 8.52 10.43
C ALA A 244 -10.94 9.68 10.15
N ALA A 245 -12.02 9.82 10.93
CA ALA A 245 -13.08 10.80 10.62
C ALA A 245 -12.88 12.20 11.23
N SER A 246 -11.93 12.39 12.16
CA SER A 246 -11.94 13.58 13.04
C SER A 246 -10.78 14.57 12.85
N ARG A 247 -10.03 14.52 11.75
CA ARG A 247 -8.97 15.52 11.47
C ARG A 247 -9.12 16.17 10.10
N MET A 248 -10.04 17.13 10.01
CA MET A 248 -10.00 18.22 9.02
C MET A 248 -10.21 19.54 9.79
N PRO A 249 -9.20 20.41 9.91
CA PRO A 249 -9.39 21.76 10.44
C PRO A 249 -10.20 22.61 9.44
N PRO A 250 -11.11 23.49 9.88
CA PRO A 250 -11.79 24.40 8.97
C PRO A 250 -10.80 25.48 8.51
N TYR A 251 -10.45 25.47 7.22
CA TYR A 251 -9.74 26.57 6.60
C TYR A 251 -10.66 27.79 6.55
N GLY A 252 -10.33 28.80 7.36
CA GLY A 252 -10.92 30.12 7.31
C GLY A 252 -10.53 30.86 6.04
N VAL A 253 -11.53 31.39 5.34
CA VAL A 253 -11.38 32.27 4.18
C VAL A 253 -10.93 33.66 4.64
N PRO A 254 -9.82 34.24 4.17
CA PRO A 254 -9.49 35.62 4.46
C PRO A 254 -10.11 36.54 3.41
N GLY A 255 -11.02 37.42 3.84
CA GLY A 255 -11.36 38.61 3.07
C GLY A 255 -12.80 39.07 3.22
N SER A 256 -13.06 39.97 4.17
CA SER A 256 -14.09 40.99 4.00
C SER A 256 -13.75 42.22 4.86
N LYS A 257 -13.57 43.35 4.18
CA LYS A 257 -13.35 44.67 4.76
C LYS A 257 -14.66 45.23 5.32
N GLY A 258 -14.59 45.95 6.44
CA GLY A 258 -15.64 46.84 6.95
C GLY A 258 -15.31 47.26 8.38
N LYS A 259 -14.70 48.44 8.59
CA LYS A 259 -15.37 49.67 9.05
C LYS A 259 -16.27 49.44 10.28
N CYS A 260 -15.74 49.67 11.49
CA CYS A 260 -15.79 50.90 12.27
C CYS A 260 -14.85 50.75 13.47
#